data_AF-A0A6A6T0H1-F1
#
_entry.id   AF-A0A6A6T0H1-F1
#
_cell.length_a   1.000
_cell.length_b   1.000
_cell.length_c   1.000
_cell.angle_alpha   90.00
_cell.angle_beta   90.00
_cell.angle_gamma   90.00
#
_symmetry.space_group_name_H-M   'P 1'
#
loop_
_entity.id
_entity.type
_entity.pdbx_description
1 polymer ?
#
loop_
_entity_poly.entity_id
_entity_poly.type
_entity_poly.pdbx_seq_one_letter_code
_entity_poly.pdbx_strand_id
1 'polypeptide(L)'
;MATPTSSKTTNTPTLLNAANSPLLTLPAELRIIIYKLLLGDRLIHVNVWVKHTHLRGYDALVTQLCAGEISLDDCRDSFDSPEYLICQADCAEDMAYDRFRTVSLNEQLPAPEEEVNNSFRAGDPFYVDSCQKRHALCLNDFYAHPDPLSSRLNLKFLQTCSQIYQEAKALPFETNMFGFQTPWAIIGYLSWLTSIQRQSLSALWMYRSNSGRHYARIIRPTGFGPSFSWAHAILGSAFHGELQGLHTVHVSLDVFKSTIERWQRSRRRNHTKDYEEDEQWSLGLKACQKLSLQKATVIVSDNGLDGFGVTEDSLDEFRASRAKMCLTVEEKRQLADELEGYMLGSTTQDGT
;
A
#
# COMPACT_ATOMS: atom_id res chain seq x y z
N MET A 1 -54.03 -34.95 -22.96
CA MET A 1 -53.91 -33.61 -23.57
C MET A 1 -52.68 -32.95 -22.99
N ALA A 2 -51.59 -32.89 -23.75
CA ALA A 2 -50.33 -32.30 -23.32
C ALA A 2 -50.35 -30.80 -23.61
N THR A 3 -50.11 -29.99 -22.59
CA THR A 3 -49.97 -28.52 -22.70
C THR A 3 -48.68 -28.17 -23.46
N PRO A 4 -48.74 -27.30 -24.47
CA PRO A 4 -47.54 -26.87 -25.19
C PRO A 4 -46.65 -26.04 -24.25
N THR A 5 -45.43 -26.53 -24.05
CA THR A 5 -44.38 -25.84 -23.32
C THR A 5 -44.02 -24.56 -24.06
N SER A 6 -44.36 -23.42 -23.44
CA SER A 6 -43.98 -22.08 -23.88
C SER A 6 -42.46 -22.01 -24.09
N SER A 7 -42.04 -21.91 -25.35
CA SER A 7 -40.66 -21.66 -25.73
C SER A 7 -40.28 -20.27 -25.21
N LYS A 8 -39.57 -20.23 -24.08
CA LYS A 8 -38.92 -19.01 -23.60
C LYS A 8 -38.10 -18.43 -24.75
N THR A 9 -38.54 -17.29 -25.28
CA THR A 9 -37.75 -16.40 -26.12
C THR A 9 -36.58 -15.86 -25.30
N THR A 10 -35.54 -16.69 -25.16
CA THR A 10 -34.30 -16.35 -24.48
C THR A 10 -33.44 -15.46 -25.37
N ASN A 11 -33.14 -14.26 -24.87
CA ASN A 11 -31.95 -13.44 -25.15
C ASN A 11 -31.88 -12.61 -26.46
N THR A 12 -32.99 -12.08 -26.95
CA THR A 12 -32.99 -11.06 -28.02
C THR A 12 -32.11 -9.83 -27.72
N PRO A 13 -32.10 -9.25 -26.50
CA PRO A 13 -31.32 -8.06 -26.20
C PRO A 13 -29.80 -8.30 -26.20
N THR A 14 -29.36 -9.46 -25.74
CA THR A 14 -27.92 -9.81 -25.65
C THR A 14 -27.31 -9.95 -27.03
N LEU A 15 -28.02 -10.58 -27.97
CA LEU A 15 -27.57 -10.72 -29.36
C LEU A 15 -27.53 -9.37 -30.09
N LEU A 16 -28.51 -8.49 -29.85
CA LEU A 16 -28.53 -7.14 -30.40
C LEU A 16 -27.38 -6.27 -29.87
N ASN A 17 -27.11 -6.32 -28.57
CA ASN A 17 -26.00 -5.57 -27.96
C ASN A 17 -24.64 -6.07 -28.45
N ALA A 18 -24.48 -7.39 -28.62
CA ALA A 18 -23.27 -7.97 -29.18
C ALA A 18 -23.04 -7.55 -30.64
N ALA A 19 -24.11 -7.51 -31.45
CA ALA A 19 -24.01 -7.10 -32.86
C ALA A 19 -23.73 -5.60 -33.04
N ASN A 20 -24.19 -4.76 -32.12
CA ASN A 20 -24.10 -3.29 -32.25
C ASN A 20 -22.95 -2.66 -31.44
N SER A 21 -22.27 -3.42 -30.58
CA SER A 21 -21.14 -2.90 -29.79
C SER A 21 -19.82 -3.20 -30.49
N PRO A 22 -19.08 -2.18 -30.98
CA PRO A 22 -17.78 -2.39 -31.62
C PRO A 22 -16.82 -3.19 -30.74
N LEU A 23 -16.86 -2.96 -29.41
CA LEU A 23 -16.04 -3.69 -28.45
C LEU A 23 -16.42 -5.17 -28.38
N LEU A 24 -17.71 -5.51 -28.31
CA LEU A 24 -18.16 -6.90 -28.18
C LEU A 24 -18.04 -7.69 -29.50
N THR A 25 -17.97 -7.02 -30.65
CA THR A 25 -17.69 -7.67 -31.94
C THR A 25 -16.24 -8.12 -32.12
N LEU A 26 -15.31 -7.61 -31.30
CA LEU A 26 -13.91 -8.03 -31.36
C LEU A 26 -13.76 -9.50 -30.89
N PRO A 27 -12.69 -10.21 -31.28
CA PRO A 27 -12.27 -11.42 -30.60
C PRO A 27 -11.98 -11.18 -29.11
N ALA A 28 -12.19 -12.20 -28.27
CA ALA A 28 -12.00 -12.09 -26.83
C ALA A 28 -10.57 -11.68 -26.44
N GLU A 29 -9.59 -12.13 -27.21
CA GLU A 29 -8.17 -11.83 -27.04
C GLU A 29 -7.91 -10.33 -27.15
N LEU A 30 -8.50 -9.68 -28.17
CA LEU A 30 -8.37 -8.24 -28.35
C LEU A 30 -9.08 -7.45 -27.24
N ARG A 31 -10.25 -7.93 -26.78
CA ARG A 31 -10.94 -7.32 -25.64
C ARG A 31 -10.09 -7.39 -24.36
N ILE A 32 -9.49 -8.54 -24.07
CA ILE A 32 -8.60 -8.71 -22.91
C ILE A 32 -7.38 -7.77 -23.00
N ILE A 33 -6.78 -7.61 -24.18
CA ILE A 33 -5.68 -6.65 -24.39
C ILE A 33 -6.16 -5.23 -24.09
N ILE A 34 -7.34 -4.83 -24.61
CA ILE A 34 -7.93 -3.53 -24.34
C ILE A 34 -8.16 -3.33 -22.84
N TYR A 35 -8.71 -4.34 -22.14
CA TYR A 35 -8.94 -4.27 -20.70
C TYR A 35 -7.64 -4.14 -19.91
N LYS A 36 -6.58 -4.87 -20.28
CA LYS A 36 -5.26 -4.74 -19.64
C LYS A 36 -4.70 -3.33 -19.81
N LEU A 37 -4.75 -2.76 -21.01
CA LEU A 37 -4.28 -1.39 -21.26
C LEU A 37 -5.08 -0.34 -20.47
N LEU A 38 -6.39 -0.55 -20.31
CA LEU A 38 -7.27 0.39 -19.62
C LEU A 38 -7.24 0.26 -18.09
N LEU A 39 -7.11 -0.97 -17.58
CA LEU A 39 -7.35 -1.30 -16.18
C LEU A 39 -6.12 -1.82 -15.46
N GLY A 40 -5.06 -2.22 -16.16
CA GLY A 40 -3.89 -2.89 -15.59
C GLY A 40 -2.64 -2.03 -15.49
N ASP A 41 -1.60 -2.63 -14.91
CA ASP A 41 -0.23 -2.11 -14.81
C ASP A 41 -0.12 -0.73 -14.15
N ARG A 42 -0.98 -0.46 -13.16
CA ARG A 42 -1.01 0.79 -12.38
C ARG A 42 -0.81 0.53 -10.89
N LEU A 43 -0.31 1.54 -10.21
CA LEU A 43 -0.48 1.67 -8.77
C LEU A 43 -1.83 2.33 -8.50
N ILE A 44 -2.71 1.62 -7.79
CA ILE A 44 -4.04 2.10 -7.41
C ILE A 44 -4.03 2.32 -5.90
N HIS A 45 -4.10 3.58 -5.46
CA HIS A 45 -4.30 3.86 -4.06
C HIS A 45 -5.74 3.55 -3.68
N VAL A 46 -5.91 2.78 -2.60
CA VAL A 46 -7.21 2.37 -2.09
C VAL A 46 -7.50 3.12 -0.81
N ASN A 47 -8.63 3.82 -0.79
CA ASN A 47 -9.15 4.44 0.41
C ASN A 47 -10.32 3.63 0.95
N VAL A 48 -10.32 3.34 2.25
CA VAL A 48 -11.47 2.77 2.93
C VAL A 48 -11.62 3.43 4.29
N TRP A 49 -12.80 4.02 4.51
CA TRP A 49 -13.14 4.69 5.76
C TRP A 49 -13.86 3.73 6.70
N VAL A 50 -13.53 3.81 7.99
CA VAL A 50 -14.31 3.14 9.04
C VAL A 50 -15.55 3.97 9.29
N LYS A 51 -16.74 3.36 9.25
CA LYS A 51 -17.98 4.06 9.53
C LYS A 51 -17.97 4.61 10.95
N HIS A 52 -18.40 5.85 11.12
CA HIS A 52 -18.36 6.55 12.41
C HIS A 52 -19.00 5.77 13.57
N THR A 53 -20.02 4.96 13.30
CA THR A 53 -20.71 4.11 14.29
C THR A 53 -19.82 3.03 14.89
N HIS A 54 -18.76 2.60 14.19
CA HIS A 54 -17.90 1.50 14.61
C HIS A 54 -16.53 1.96 15.11
N LEU A 55 -16.26 3.27 15.13
CA LEU A 55 -14.95 3.78 15.51
C LEU A 55 -14.53 3.22 16.88
N ARG A 56 -15.36 3.32 17.93
CA ARG A 56 -15.03 2.84 19.29
C ARG A 56 -14.82 1.32 19.44
N GLY A 57 -15.13 0.51 18.41
CA GLY A 57 -15.02 -0.95 18.44
C GLY A 57 -13.94 -1.51 17.52
N TYR A 58 -13.14 -0.68 16.86
CA TYR A 58 -12.20 -1.16 15.83
C TYR A 58 -11.14 -2.12 16.37
N ASP A 59 -10.50 -1.79 17.50
CA ASP A 59 -9.48 -2.67 18.09
C ASP A 59 -10.08 -4.02 18.49
N ALA A 60 -11.33 -4.02 18.96
CA ALA A 60 -12.07 -5.24 19.25
C ALA A 60 -12.36 -6.03 17.96
N LEU A 61 -12.80 -5.37 16.89
CA LEU A 61 -13.04 -6.00 15.59
C LEU A 61 -11.78 -6.70 15.06
N VAL A 62 -10.63 -6.02 15.08
CA VAL A 62 -9.36 -6.63 14.64
C VAL A 62 -8.97 -7.77 15.57
N THR A 63 -9.07 -7.59 16.88
CA THR A 63 -8.72 -8.63 17.84
C THR A 63 -9.56 -9.88 17.59
N GLN A 64 -10.87 -9.73 17.41
CA GLN A 64 -11.80 -10.80 17.05
C GLN A 64 -11.42 -11.45 15.72
N LEU A 65 -11.10 -10.65 14.70
CA LEU A 65 -10.69 -11.14 13.39
C LEU A 65 -9.38 -11.95 13.48
N CYS A 66 -8.38 -11.44 14.20
CA CYS A 66 -7.10 -12.12 14.42
C CYS A 66 -7.25 -13.41 15.24
N ALA A 67 -8.18 -13.42 16.20
CA ALA A 67 -8.55 -14.60 16.98
C ALA A 67 -9.38 -15.61 16.15
N GLY A 68 -9.85 -15.23 14.96
CA GLY A 68 -10.73 -16.05 14.14
C GLY A 68 -12.16 -16.15 14.68
N GLU A 69 -12.55 -15.24 15.58
CA GLU A 69 -13.90 -15.16 16.15
C GLU A 69 -14.91 -14.61 15.15
N ILE A 70 -14.44 -13.79 14.20
CA ILE A 70 -15.21 -13.27 13.07
C ILE A 70 -14.45 -13.49 11.77
N SER A 71 -15.17 -13.52 10.66
CA SER A 71 -14.60 -13.57 9.31
C SER A 71 -14.37 -12.16 8.75
N LEU A 72 -13.65 -12.08 7.62
CA LEU A 72 -13.50 -10.82 6.89
C LEU A 72 -14.83 -10.28 6.38
N ASP A 73 -15.73 -11.17 5.96
CA ASP A 73 -17.01 -10.77 5.39
C ASP A 73 -17.91 -10.11 6.47
N ASP A 74 -17.78 -10.53 7.73
CA ASP A 74 -18.45 -9.90 8.88
C ASP A 74 -17.98 -8.46 9.14
N CYS A 75 -16.77 -8.13 8.70
CA CYS A 75 -16.20 -6.80 8.87
C CYS A 75 -16.78 -5.79 7.87
N ARG A 76 -17.39 -6.24 6.76
CA ARG A 76 -17.78 -5.39 5.63
C ARG A 76 -18.67 -4.21 6.02
N ASP A 77 -19.63 -4.44 6.91
CA ASP A 77 -20.56 -3.40 7.34
C ASP A 77 -19.90 -2.31 8.21
N SER A 78 -18.71 -2.56 8.75
CA SER A 78 -17.94 -1.58 9.52
C SER A 78 -17.19 -0.56 8.64
N PHE A 79 -17.13 -0.79 7.33
CA PHE A 79 -16.38 0.01 6.38
C PHE A 79 -17.26 0.60 5.28
N ASP A 80 -16.89 1.80 4.80
CA ASP A 80 -17.45 2.35 3.57
C ASP A 80 -16.93 1.59 2.34
N SER A 81 -17.59 1.80 1.19
CA SER A 81 -17.14 1.20 -0.06
C SER A 81 -15.75 1.74 -0.44
N PRO A 82 -14.84 0.89 -0.95
CA PRO A 82 -13.51 1.33 -1.31
C PRO A 82 -13.55 2.37 -2.45
N GLU A 83 -12.74 3.42 -2.29
CA GLU A 83 -12.44 4.37 -3.35
C GLU A 83 -11.10 4.01 -4.00
N TYR A 84 -11.05 4.03 -5.33
CA TYR A 84 -9.87 3.69 -6.11
C TYR A 84 -9.33 4.94 -6.80
N LEU A 85 -8.10 5.31 -6.48
CA LEU A 85 -7.41 6.47 -7.03
C LEU A 85 -6.18 5.99 -7.80
N ILE A 86 -6.10 6.33 -9.08
CA ILE A 86 -4.92 6.03 -9.90
C ILE A 86 -3.78 6.91 -9.39
N CYS A 87 -2.62 6.30 -9.14
CA CYS A 87 -1.43 7.02 -8.73
C CYS A 87 -1.04 8.09 -9.77
N GLN A 88 -0.79 9.30 -9.30
CA GLN A 88 -0.31 10.45 -10.06
C GLN A 88 1.13 10.83 -9.70
N ALA A 89 1.89 9.91 -9.08
CA ALA A 89 3.31 10.16 -8.81
C ALA A 89 4.06 10.33 -10.14
N ASP A 90 4.98 11.29 -10.19
CA ASP A 90 5.79 11.56 -11.39
C ASP A 90 6.72 10.39 -11.75
N CYS A 91 7.01 9.52 -10.78
CA CYS A 91 7.77 8.30 -10.97
C CYS A 91 7.00 7.08 -10.45
N ALA A 92 7.06 5.99 -11.20
CA ALA A 92 6.59 4.70 -10.73
C ALA A 92 7.45 4.16 -9.57
N GLU A 93 6.87 3.35 -8.70
CA GLU A 93 7.53 2.89 -7.46
C GLU A 93 8.66 1.88 -7.72
N ASP A 94 8.61 1.15 -8.83
CA ASP A 94 9.72 0.32 -9.31
C ASP A 94 10.93 1.18 -9.73
N MET A 95 10.68 2.26 -10.46
CA MET A 95 11.71 3.24 -10.80
C MET A 95 12.26 3.95 -9.56
N ALA A 96 11.39 4.28 -8.60
CA ALA A 96 11.81 4.87 -7.32
C ALA A 96 12.71 3.90 -6.54
N TYR A 97 12.37 2.62 -6.54
CA TYR A 97 13.17 1.57 -5.94
C TYR A 97 14.53 1.42 -6.65
N ASP A 98 14.56 1.35 -7.98
CA ASP A 98 15.80 1.25 -8.75
C ASP A 98 16.73 2.44 -8.51
N ARG A 99 16.16 3.66 -8.43
CA ARG A 99 16.90 4.87 -8.03
C ARG A 99 17.44 4.77 -6.62
N PHE A 100 16.62 4.30 -5.67
CA PHE A 100 17.05 4.07 -4.29
C PHE A 100 18.23 3.07 -4.23
N ARG A 101 18.23 2.01 -5.04
CA ARG A 101 19.29 0.99 -5.09
C ARG A 101 20.56 1.48 -5.79
N THR A 102 20.44 2.39 -6.75
CA THR A 102 21.57 2.82 -7.59
C THR A 102 22.34 4.00 -6.99
N VAL A 103 23.60 3.76 -6.59
CA VAL A 103 24.47 4.79 -6.00
C VAL A 103 24.63 6.01 -6.91
N SER A 104 24.80 5.81 -8.21
CA SER A 104 25.02 6.89 -9.19
C SER A 104 23.78 7.74 -9.48
N LEU A 105 22.58 7.29 -9.10
CA LEU A 105 21.35 8.06 -9.26
C LEU A 105 21.02 8.92 -8.03
N ASN A 106 21.87 8.88 -7.01
CA ASN A 106 21.88 9.85 -5.91
C ASN A 106 22.58 11.16 -6.29
N GLU A 107 23.09 11.28 -7.52
CA GLU A 107 23.88 12.41 -7.97
C GLU A 107 23.05 13.70 -8.06
N GLN A 108 23.63 14.78 -7.53
CA GLN A 108 23.12 16.15 -7.48
C GLN A 108 22.61 16.60 -8.85
N LEU A 109 21.29 16.75 -9.00
CA LEU A 109 20.78 17.56 -10.11
C LEU A 109 21.08 19.04 -9.81
N PRO A 110 21.71 19.78 -10.73
CA PRO A 110 21.94 21.21 -10.57
C PRO A 110 20.58 21.93 -10.62
N ALA A 111 20.05 22.30 -9.46
CA ALA A 111 18.89 23.18 -9.35
C ALA A 111 19.36 24.65 -9.18
N PRO A 112 18.62 25.63 -9.75
CA PRO A 112 18.90 27.06 -9.60
C PRO A 112 19.09 27.49 -8.13
N GLU A 113 19.90 28.52 -7.91
CA GLU A 113 20.30 29.01 -6.58
C GLU A 113 19.14 29.48 -5.68
N GLU A 114 17.96 29.79 -6.25
CA GLU A 114 16.81 30.29 -5.48
C GLU A 114 15.99 29.17 -4.79
N GLU A 115 16.16 27.90 -5.19
CA GLU A 115 15.52 26.74 -4.53
C GLU A 115 16.36 26.16 -3.37
N VAL A 116 17.48 26.80 -3.01
CA VAL A 116 18.43 26.36 -1.97
C VAL A 116 17.81 26.35 -0.56
N ASN A 117 16.70 27.06 -0.33
CA ASN A 117 16.05 27.11 0.99
C ASN A 117 15.30 25.82 1.38
N ASN A 118 15.12 24.87 0.46
CA ASN A 118 14.76 23.50 0.81
C ASN A 118 16.03 22.64 0.75
N SER A 119 16.77 22.61 1.86
CA SER A 119 18.10 22.00 2.07
C SER A 119 18.21 20.49 1.82
N PHE A 120 17.20 19.87 1.21
CA PHE A 120 17.12 18.44 0.91
C PHE A 120 17.53 18.21 -0.54
N ARG A 121 18.83 18.29 -0.83
CA ARG A 121 19.33 18.02 -2.19
C ARG A 121 19.76 16.56 -2.34
N ALA A 122 19.55 16.04 -3.55
CA ALA A 122 20.24 14.86 -4.06
C ALA A 122 21.75 15.03 -3.80
N GLY A 123 22.44 13.98 -3.36
CA GLY A 123 23.85 14.00 -2.96
C GLY A 123 24.11 14.37 -1.49
N ASP A 124 23.10 14.74 -0.71
CA ASP A 124 23.17 14.60 0.74
C ASP A 124 23.31 13.10 1.07
N PRO A 125 24.33 12.67 1.84
CA PRO A 125 24.52 11.26 2.22
C PRO A 125 23.36 10.67 3.02
N PHE A 126 22.35 11.46 3.40
CA PHE A 126 21.14 11.01 4.07
C PHE A 126 19.91 10.98 3.14
N TYR A 127 19.91 11.61 1.97
CA TYR A 127 18.66 11.88 1.25
C TYR A 127 18.13 10.70 0.43
N VAL A 128 16.85 10.36 0.66
CA VAL A 128 16.03 9.48 -0.17
C VAL A 128 14.66 10.15 -0.29
N ASP A 129 14.14 10.31 -1.51
CA ASP A 129 12.80 10.88 -1.73
C ASP A 129 11.79 10.10 -0.89
N SER A 130 11.09 10.77 0.03
CA SER A 130 10.09 10.09 0.86
C SER A 130 8.87 9.70 0.03
N CYS A 131 8.15 8.67 0.48
CA CYS A 131 6.88 8.30 -0.13
C CYS A 131 5.89 9.48 -0.15
N GLN A 132 5.84 10.27 0.94
CA GLN A 132 5.04 11.49 0.98
C GLN A 132 5.38 12.48 -0.14
N LYS A 133 6.68 12.66 -0.41
CA LYS A 133 7.12 13.54 -1.49
C LYS A 133 6.75 12.96 -2.87
N ARG A 134 7.06 11.69 -3.13
CA ARG A 134 6.76 11.04 -4.42
C ARG A 134 5.26 11.00 -4.72
N HIS A 135 4.44 10.82 -3.68
CA HIS A 135 2.99 10.74 -3.79
C HIS A 135 2.27 12.02 -3.35
N ALA A 136 2.93 13.18 -3.30
CA ALA A 136 2.33 14.41 -2.76
C ALA A 136 0.99 14.77 -3.45
N LEU A 137 0.93 14.65 -4.79
CA LEU A 137 -0.30 14.86 -5.55
C LEU A 137 -1.40 13.86 -5.17
N CYS A 138 -1.01 12.59 -4.99
CA CYS A 138 -1.95 11.54 -4.61
C CYS A 138 -2.48 11.78 -3.20
N LEU A 139 -1.60 12.05 -2.23
CA LEU A 139 -1.92 12.20 -0.82
C LEU A 139 -2.75 13.45 -0.52
N ASN A 140 -2.54 14.54 -1.26
CA ASN A 140 -3.36 15.75 -1.10
C ASN A 140 -4.81 15.51 -1.53
N ASP A 141 -5.02 14.77 -2.61
CA ASP A 141 -6.35 14.38 -3.11
C ASP A 141 -7.13 13.45 -2.16
N PHE A 142 -6.46 12.81 -1.20
CA PHE A 142 -7.15 12.05 -0.15
C PHE A 142 -7.88 12.96 0.84
N TYR A 143 -7.42 14.20 1.02
CA TYR A 143 -7.93 15.11 2.04
C TYR A 143 -8.73 16.27 1.45
N ALA A 144 -8.28 16.80 0.32
CA ALA A 144 -9.06 17.72 -0.47
C ALA A 144 -10.12 16.89 -1.20
N HIS A 145 -11.40 17.24 -1.09
CA HIS A 145 -12.46 16.61 -1.90
C HIS A 145 -12.01 16.64 -3.37
N PRO A 146 -11.62 15.49 -3.97
CA PRO A 146 -10.96 15.51 -5.26
C PRO A 146 -11.94 16.01 -6.31
N ASP A 147 -11.41 16.70 -7.32
CA ASP A 147 -12.17 17.01 -8.54
C ASP A 147 -12.74 15.67 -9.08
N PRO A 148 -14.07 15.48 -9.10
CA PRO A 148 -14.69 14.16 -8.93
C PRO A 148 -14.46 13.11 -10.02
N LEU A 149 -13.68 13.39 -11.07
CA LEU A 149 -13.69 12.57 -12.30
C LEU A 149 -12.34 12.16 -12.88
N SER A 150 -11.23 12.88 -12.67
CA SER A 150 -10.02 12.63 -13.48
C SER A 150 -9.12 11.50 -12.97
N SER A 151 -9.12 11.19 -11.67
CA SER A 151 -8.19 10.22 -11.06
C SER A 151 -8.84 8.94 -10.53
N ARG A 152 -10.18 8.83 -10.59
CA ARG A 152 -10.92 7.70 -10.00
C ARG A 152 -11.03 6.52 -10.95
N LEU A 153 -10.60 5.34 -10.51
CA LEU A 153 -10.82 4.09 -11.26
C LEU A 153 -12.20 3.53 -10.94
N ASN A 154 -13.14 3.67 -11.87
CA ASN A 154 -14.50 3.17 -11.68
C ASN A 154 -14.63 1.68 -12.06
N LEU A 155 -14.33 0.79 -11.11
CA LEU A 155 -14.51 -0.65 -11.30
C LEU A 155 -15.98 -1.08 -11.44
N LYS A 156 -16.97 -0.21 -11.17
CA LYS A 156 -18.39 -0.52 -11.41
C LYS A 156 -18.70 -0.70 -12.90
N PHE A 157 -17.86 -0.15 -13.79
CA PHE A 157 -17.97 -0.42 -15.23
C PHE A 157 -17.91 -1.93 -15.53
N LEU A 158 -17.12 -2.71 -14.77
CA LEU A 158 -17.05 -4.16 -14.96
C LEU A 158 -18.40 -4.85 -14.72
N GLN A 159 -19.33 -4.21 -14.00
CA GLN A 159 -20.65 -4.75 -13.69
C GLN A 159 -21.71 -4.41 -14.75
N THR A 160 -21.40 -3.61 -15.78
CA THR A 160 -22.39 -3.17 -16.77
C THR A 160 -22.74 -4.25 -17.79
N CYS A 161 -21.83 -5.18 -18.05
CA CYS A 161 -22.00 -6.25 -19.03
C CYS A 161 -21.45 -7.56 -18.47
N SER A 162 -22.28 -8.61 -18.43
CA SER A 162 -21.87 -9.91 -17.90
C SER A 162 -20.69 -10.52 -18.66
N GLN A 163 -20.62 -10.33 -19.98
CA GLN A 163 -19.49 -10.80 -20.78
C GLN A 163 -18.19 -10.09 -20.39
N ILE A 164 -18.21 -8.75 -20.33
CA ILE A 164 -17.07 -7.95 -19.88
C ILE A 164 -16.65 -8.36 -18.47
N TYR A 165 -17.62 -8.53 -17.57
CA TYR A 165 -17.36 -8.98 -16.21
C TYR A 165 -16.61 -10.32 -16.18
N GLN A 166 -17.09 -11.34 -16.91
CA GLN A 166 -16.45 -12.66 -16.88
C GLN A 166 -15.03 -12.61 -17.46
N GLU A 167 -14.79 -11.79 -18.48
CA GLU A 167 -13.48 -11.66 -19.13
C GLU A 167 -12.49 -10.82 -18.33
N ALA A 168 -12.96 -9.81 -17.59
CA ALA A 168 -12.09 -8.78 -17.00
C ALA A 168 -12.11 -8.69 -15.47
N LYS A 169 -13.01 -9.39 -14.75
CA LYS A 169 -13.15 -9.25 -13.28
C LYS A 169 -11.87 -9.54 -12.49
N ALA A 170 -10.98 -10.37 -13.01
CA ALA A 170 -9.72 -10.71 -12.35
C ALA A 170 -8.57 -9.75 -12.71
N LEU A 171 -8.62 -9.14 -13.91
CA LEU A 171 -7.54 -8.31 -14.45
C LEU A 171 -7.11 -7.19 -13.51
N PRO A 172 -8.01 -6.41 -12.86
CA PRO A 172 -7.59 -5.38 -11.93
C PRO A 172 -6.72 -5.91 -10.79
N PHE A 173 -6.98 -7.13 -10.31
CA PHE A 173 -6.30 -7.73 -9.16
C PHE A 173 -4.99 -8.41 -9.55
N GLU A 174 -4.92 -8.97 -10.75
CA GLU A 174 -3.76 -9.70 -11.28
C GLU A 174 -2.67 -8.78 -11.84
N THR A 175 -3.03 -7.57 -12.29
CA THR A 175 -2.10 -6.71 -13.05
C THR A 175 -1.77 -5.39 -12.36
N ASN A 176 -2.51 -4.98 -11.33
CA ASN A 176 -2.22 -3.75 -10.60
C ASN A 176 -1.60 -4.02 -9.24
N MET A 177 -0.90 -3.00 -8.75
CA MET A 177 -0.46 -2.91 -7.37
C MET A 177 -1.46 -2.07 -6.59
N PHE A 178 -1.99 -2.60 -5.48
CA PHE A 178 -2.93 -1.86 -4.64
C PHE A 178 -2.20 -1.24 -3.45
N GLY A 179 -2.30 0.09 -3.33
CA GLY A 179 -1.58 0.89 -2.35
C GLY A 179 -2.42 1.32 -1.17
N PHE A 180 -1.89 1.10 0.05
CA PHE A 180 -2.58 1.40 1.30
C PHE A 180 -1.72 2.27 2.21
N GLN A 181 -2.33 3.35 2.73
CA GLN A 181 -1.69 4.22 3.72
C GLN A 181 -1.86 3.70 5.15
N THR A 182 -2.91 2.89 5.38
CA THR A 182 -3.29 2.49 6.73
C THR A 182 -3.60 0.99 6.76
N PRO A 183 -3.34 0.33 7.89
CA PRO A 183 -3.61 -1.09 8.02
C PRO A 183 -5.11 -1.43 7.90
N TRP A 184 -6.01 -0.58 8.41
CA TRP A 184 -7.45 -0.81 8.30
C TRP A 184 -7.98 -0.68 6.88
N ALA A 185 -7.35 0.14 6.03
CA ALA A 185 -7.75 0.25 4.64
C ALA A 185 -7.59 -1.10 3.91
N ILE A 186 -6.58 -1.90 4.28
CA ILE A 186 -6.42 -3.28 3.78
C ILE A 186 -7.56 -4.16 4.26
N ILE A 187 -7.85 -4.20 5.56
CA ILE A 187 -8.93 -5.03 6.12
C ILE A 187 -10.26 -4.68 5.47
N GLY A 188 -10.60 -3.39 5.45
CA GLY A 188 -11.80 -2.89 4.83
C GLY A 188 -11.85 -3.29 3.36
N TYR A 189 -10.79 -3.05 2.61
CA TYR A 189 -10.74 -3.42 1.19
C TYR A 189 -10.97 -4.91 0.96
N LEU A 190 -10.25 -5.78 1.69
CA LEU A 190 -10.38 -7.23 1.56
C LEU A 190 -11.80 -7.71 1.93
N SER A 191 -12.47 -7.09 2.92
CA SER A 191 -13.86 -7.39 3.25
C SER A 191 -14.87 -7.07 2.13
N TRP A 192 -14.49 -6.20 1.19
CA TRP A 192 -15.30 -5.85 0.01
C TRP A 192 -15.02 -6.72 -1.21
N LEU A 193 -13.94 -7.49 -1.21
CA LEU A 193 -13.58 -8.40 -2.30
C LEU A 193 -14.23 -9.76 -2.11
N THR A 194 -14.60 -10.40 -3.21
CA THR A 194 -14.96 -11.83 -3.19
C THR A 194 -13.70 -12.68 -2.96
N SER A 195 -13.86 -13.92 -2.47
CA SER A 195 -12.72 -14.84 -2.27
C SER A 195 -11.86 -15.02 -3.52
N ILE A 196 -12.46 -15.09 -4.71
CA ILE A 196 -11.73 -15.17 -5.99
C ILE A 196 -10.89 -13.91 -6.21
N GLN A 197 -11.45 -12.72 -5.97
CA GLN A 197 -10.71 -11.47 -6.14
C GLN A 197 -9.57 -11.32 -5.12
N ARG A 198 -9.77 -11.77 -3.88
CA ARG A 198 -8.73 -11.82 -2.85
C ARG A 198 -7.57 -12.73 -3.28
N GLN A 199 -7.90 -13.91 -3.80
CA GLN A 199 -6.92 -14.86 -4.34
C GLN A 199 -6.25 -14.37 -5.63
N SER A 200 -6.88 -13.50 -6.42
CA SER A 200 -6.28 -12.88 -7.60
C SER A 200 -5.39 -11.68 -7.27
N LEU A 201 -5.37 -11.21 -6.02
CA LEU A 201 -4.58 -10.04 -5.62
C LEU A 201 -3.08 -10.37 -5.66
N SER A 202 -2.41 -9.87 -6.68
CA SER A 202 -1.02 -10.22 -7.02
C SER A 202 0.03 -9.37 -6.32
N ALA A 203 -0.27 -8.08 -6.12
CA ALA A 203 0.68 -7.09 -5.65
C ALA A 203 0.08 -6.08 -4.66
N LEU A 204 0.81 -5.84 -3.57
CA LEU A 204 0.48 -4.84 -2.56
C LEU A 204 1.57 -3.79 -2.43
N TRP A 205 1.16 -2.55 -2.21
CA TRP A 205 2.02 -1.45 -1.80
C TRP A 205 1.56 -0.92 -0.44
N MET A 206 2.50 -0.72 0.46
CA MET A 206 2.23 -0.32 1.83
C MET A 206 3.12 0.83 2.21
N TYR A 207 2.53 1.87 2.78
CA TYR A 207 3.25 3.03 3.25
C TYR A 207 3.13 3.20 4.76
N ARG A 208 4.26 3.21 5.45
CA ARG A 208 4.31 3.58 6.87
C ARG A 208 4.95 4.95 7.01
N SER A 209 4.14 5.92 7.43
CA SER A 209 4.67 7.18 7.91
C SER A 209 4.92 7.15 9.41
N ASN A 210 6.04 7.72 9.84
CA ASN A 210 6.28 8.06 11.25
C ASN A 210 5.47 9.28 11.71
N SER A 211 4.86 10.04 10.79
CA SER A 211 4.04 11.21 11.12
C SER A 211 2.67 10.85 11.73
N GLY A 212 2.49 9.63 12.26
CA GLY A 212 1.28 9.20 12.97
C GLY A 212 0.81 10.19 14.06
N ARG A 213 1.71 11.05 14.57
CA ARG A 213 1.35 12.17 15.46
C ARG A 213 0.46 13.24 14.80
N HIS A 214 0.62 13.51 13.50
CA HIS A 214 -0.24 14.43 12.75
C HIS A 214 -1.61 13.82 12.44
N TYR A 215 -1.66 12.55 12.02
CA TYR A 215 -2.91 11.81 11.85
C TYR A 215 -3.70 11.70 13.15
N ALA A 216 -3.00 11.40 14.26
CA ALA A 216 -3.58 11.38 15.59
C ALA A 216 -4.13 12.74 16.03
N ARG A 217 -3.82 13.86 15.35
CA ARG A 217 -4.32 15.20 15.70
C ARG A 217 -5.59 15.56 14.91
N ILE A 218 -5.73 15.07 13.68
CA ILE A 218 -6.91 15.31 12.83
C ILE A 218 -8.05 14.33 13.20
N ILE A 219 -7.72 13.08 13.56
CA ILE A 219 -8.71 12.04 13.94
C ILE A 219 -9.01 12.09 15.47
N ARG A 220 -8.63 13.17 16.16
CA ARG A 220 -8.56 13.25 17.64
C ARG A 220 -9.85 13.53 18.43
N PRO A 221 -11.10 13.24 17.99
CA PRO A 221 -12.18 13.10 18.97
C PRO A 221 -12.28 11.69 19.58
N THR A 222 -11.65 10.67 18.98
CA THR A 222 -12.05 9.27 19.23
C THR A 222 -11.11 8.41 20.07
N GLY A 223 -9.98 8.95 20.55
CA GLY A 223 -9.14 8.27 21.53
C GLY A 223 -8.33 7.07 21.01
N PHE A 224 -8.21 6.91 19.69
CA PHE A 224 -7.38 5.85 19.10
C PHE A 224 -5.90 6.14 19.31
N GLY A 225 -5.20 5.19 19.93
CA GLY A 225 -3.74 5.22 20.04
C GLY A 225 -3.10 5.04 18.65
N PRO A 226 -1.94 5.65 18.38
CA PRO A 226 -1.15 5.44 17.15
C PRO A 226 -0.56 4.02 17.05
N SER A 227 -0.88 3.15 18.00
CA SER A 227 -0.29 1.84 18.27
C SER A 227 -0.83 0.72 17.37
N PHE A 228 -1.84 0.98 16.55
CA PHE A 228 -2.36 -0.05 15.65
C PHE A 228 -1.37 -0.30 14.51
N SER A 229 -0.46 -1.22 14.78
CA SER A 229 0.64 -1.55 13.91
C SER A 229 0.15 -2.35 12.69
N TRP A 230 0.80 -2.11 11.56
CA TRP A 230 0.75 -2.96 10.36
C TRP A 230 0.89 -4.47 10.68
N ALA A 231 1.43 -4.81 11.85
CA ALA A 231 1.54 -6.15 12.38
C ALA A 231 0.24 -6.92 12.51
N HIS A 232 -0.75 -6.28 13.10
CA HIS A 232 -1.99 -6.95 13.45
C HIS A 232 -2.93 -7.01 12.25
N ALA A 233 -2.87 -6.00 11.37
CA ALA A 233 -3.89 -5.83 10.34
C ALA A 233 -3.67 -6.64 9.07
N ILE A 234 -2.42 -6.79 8.62
CA ILE A 234 -2.16 -7.39 7.29
C ILE A 234 -2.04 -8.91 7.42
N LEU A 235 -1.61 -9.39 8.59
CA LEU A 235 -0.79 -10.60 8.64
C LEU A 235 -1.04 -11.47 9.89
N GLY A 236 -2.15 -11.22 10.59
CA GLY A 236 -2.78 -12.22 11.44
C GLY A 236 -3.10 -13.49 10.63
N SER A 237 -3.19 -14.66 11.30
CA SER A 237 -3.48 -15.94 10.64
C SER A 237 -4.75 -15.92 9.77
N ALA A 238 -5.69 -15.02 10.06
CA ALA A 238 -6.93 -14.82 9.33
C ALA A 238 -6.72 -14.43 7.85
N PHE A 239 -5.64 -13.74 7.49
CA PHE A 239 -5.44 -13.22 6.14
C PHE A 239 -4.65 -14.14 5.21
N HIS A 240 -3.90 -15.09 5.77
CA HIS A 240 -2.99 -15.92 4.99
C HIS A 240 -3.73 -16.74 3.91
N GLY A 241 -4.88 -17.32 4.26
CA GLY A 241 -5.69 -18.06 3.28
C GLY A 241 -6.29 -17.19 2.17
N GLU A 242 -6.48 -15.90 2.45
CA GLU A 242 -7.15 -14.96 1.54
C GLU A 242 -6.16 -14.28 0.59
N LEU A 243 -4.88 -14.21 0.97
CA LEU A 243 -3.81 -13.56 0.21
C LEU A 243 -2.88 -14.57 -0.48
N GLN A 244 -3.37 -15.76 -0.84
CA GLN A 244 -2.53 -16.80 -1.46
C GLN A 244 -1.96 -16.42 -2.82
N GLY A 245 -2.63 -15.56 -3.58
CA GLY A 245 -2.12 -15.05 -4.87
C GLY A 245 -1.11 -13.92 -4.74
N LEU A 246 -0.91 -13.39 -3.53
CA LEU A 246 -0.01 -12.28 -3.31
C LEU A 246 1.43 -12.76 -3.44
N HIS A 247 2.11 -12.29 -4.49
CA HIS A 247 3.50 -12.64 -4.78
C HIS A 247 4.43 -11.43 -4.79
N THR A 248 3.89 -10.21 -4.78
CA THR A 248 4.70 -8.98 -4.78
C THR A 248 4.27 -8.05 -3.65
N VAL A 249 5.24 -7.60 -2.86
CA VAL A 249 5.03 -6.59 -1.83
C VAL A 249 6.03 -5.46 -2.00
N HIS A 250 5.53 -4.23 -2.01
CA HIS A 250 6.32 -3.02 -1.92
C HIS A 250 6.04 -2.34 -0.59
N VAL A 251 7.10 -1.96 0.13
CA VAL A 251 7.01 -1.26 1.41
C VAL A 251 7.81 0.02 1.34
N SER A 252 7.13 1.14 1.50
CA SER A 252 7.77 2.44 1.71
C SER A 252 7.72 2.79 3.21
N LEU A 253 8.88 3.01 3.81
CA LEU A 253 9.05 3.24 5.23
C LEU A 253 9.69 4.59 5.49
N ASP A 254 9.00 5.45 6.23
CA ASP A 254 9.64 6.61 6.87
C ASP A 254 10.13 6.20 8.25
N VAL A 255 11.43 6.32 8.50
CA VAL A 255 12.06 5.88 9.75
C VAL A 255 12.84 7.01 10.41
N PHE A 256 12.99 6.93 11.73
CA PHE A 256 14.01 7.68 12.47
C PHE A 256 15.11 6.73 12.89
N LYS A 257 16.35 7.23 12.99
CA LYS A 257 17.48 6.42 13.46
C LYS A 257 17.20 5.77 14.81
N SER A 258 16.61 6.51 15.75
CA SER A 258 16.26 6.01 17.09
C SER A 258 15.26 4.85 17.08
N THR A 259 14.32 4.83 16.13
CA THR A 259 13.36 3.73 15.93
C THR A 259 14.09 2.48 15.45
N ILE A 260 15.04 2.63 14.52
CA ILE A 260 15.82 1.51 13.97
C ILE A 260 16.81 0.96 14.99
N GLU A 261 17.50 1.82 15.73
CA GLU A 261 18.40 1.39 16.82
C GLU A 261 17.64 0.65 17.92
N ARG A 262 16.38 1.00 18.18
CA ARG A 262 15.53 0.25 19.11
C ARG A 262 15.17 -1.13 18.54
N TRP A 263 14.74 -1.18 17.28
CA TRP A 263 14.44 -2.43 16.59
C TRP A 263 15.65 -3.39 16.54
N GLN A 264 16.83 -2.90 16.16
CA GLN A 264 18.06 -3.70 16.15
C GLN A 264 18.43 -4.23 17.54
N ARG A 265 18.27 -3.42 18.59
CA ARG A 265 18.49 -3.86 19.98
C ARG A 265 17.52 -4.95 20.40
N SER A 266 16.25 -4.85 20.02
CA SER A 266 15.25 -5.88 20.33
C SER A 266 15.54 -7.19 19.62
N ARG A 267 15.86 -7.13 18.32
CA ARG A 267 16.24 -8.30 17.52
C ARG A 267 17.41 -9.08 18.16
N ARG A 268 18.40 -8.38 18.72
CA ARG A 268 19.53 -9.01 19.43
C ARG A 268 19.15 -9.65 20.76
N ARG A 269 18.10 -9.18 21.43
CA ARG A 269 17.71 -9.63 22.77
C ARG A 269 16.84 -10.88 22.78
N ASN A 270 16.31 -11.33 21.63
CA ASN A 270 15.37 -12.46 21.53
C ASN A 270 14.22 -12.39 22.58
N HIS A 271 13.89 -11.19 23.07
CA HIS A 271 12.93 -11.04 24.14
C HIS A 271 11.52 -10.95 23.56
N THR A 272 10.73 -11.98 23.83
CA THR A 272 9.36 -12.11 23.34
C THR A 272 8.30 -11.45 24.22
N LYS A 273 8.68 -10.92 25.40
CA LYS A 273 7.70 -10.53 26.44
C LYS A 273 7.45 -9.03 26.60
N ASP A 274 8.35 -8.16 26.16
CA ASP A 274 8.22 -6.70 26.33
C ASP A 274 8.30 -5.99 24.98
N TYR A 275 7.45 -6.41 24.03
CA TYR A 275 7.33 -5.69 22.76
C TYR A 275 6.68 -4.33 23.00
N GLU A 276 7.50 -3.28 23.10
CA GLU A 276 7.01 -1.89 23.00
C GLU A 276 6.30 -1.69 21.65
N GLU A 277 5.32 -0.77 21.60
CA GLU A 277 4.50 -0.47 20.41
C GLU A 277 5.33 -0.26 19.12
N ASP A 278 6.55 0.26 19.26
CA ASP A 278 7.48 0.55 18.17
C ASP A 278 8.06 -0.68 17.46
N GLU A 279 7.94 -1.87 18.03
CA GLU A 279 8.50 -3.12 17.47
C GLU A 279 7.48 -3.94 16.68
N GLN A 280 6.20 -3.65 16.86
CA GLN A 280 5.14 -4.48 16.32
C GLN A 280 5.17 -4.53 14.79
N TRP A 281 5.45 -3.41 14.09
CA TRP A 281 5.48 -3.41 12.61
C TRP A 281 6.37 -4.51 12.00
N SER A 282 7.49 -4.84 12.65
CA SER A 282 8.40 -5.90 12.20
C SER A 282 7.82 -7.30 12.38
N LEU A 283 6.96 -7.51 13.38
CA LEU A 283 6.17 -8.74 13.52
C LEU A 283 5.19 -8.90 12.35
N GLY A 284 4.66 -7.79 11.85
CA GLY A 284 3.87 -7.77 10.61
C GLY A 284 4.64 -8.33 9.46
N LEU A 285 5.77 -7.72 9.14
CA LEU A 285 6.62 -8.17 8.04
C LEU A 285 7.02 -9.64 8.16
N LYS A 286 7.09 -10.19 9.38
CA LYS A 286 7.38 -11.62 9.58
C LYS A 286 6.32 -12.51 8.94
N ALA A 287 5.05 -12.15 9.04
CA ALA A 287 4.01 -13.00 8.49
C ALA A 287 3.90 -12.92 6.96
N CYS A 288 4.61 -11.99 6.31
CA CYS A 288 4.90 -12.09 4.88
C CYS A 288 5.65 -13.39 4.53
N GLN A 289 6.46 -13.94 5.44
CA GLN A 289 7.16 -15.22 5.24
C GLN A 289 6.22 -16.41 5.08
N LYS A 290 4.95 -16.28 5.49
CA LYS A 290 3.93 -17.32 5.29
C LYS A 290 3.37 -17.28 3.88
N LEU A 291 3.43 -16.12 3.21
CA LEU A 291 2.96 -15.92 1.85
C LEU A 291 3.98 -16.46 0.85
N SER A 292 3.52 -16.82 -0.35
CA SER A 292 4.38 -17.26 -1.45
C SER A 292 4.98 -16.07 -2.22
N LEU A 293 5.61 -15.13 -1.49
CA LEU A 293 6.21 -13.94 -2.10
C LEU A 293 7.37 -14.32 -3.03
N GLN A 294 7.30 -13.80 -4.25
CA GLN A 294 8.36 -13.89 -5.25
C GLN A 294 9.23 -12.62 -5.26
N LYS A 295 8.63 -11.48 -4.90
CA LYS A 295 9.31 -10.18 -4.90
C LYS A 295 8.90 -9.38 -3.66
N ALA A 296 9.89 -8.91 -2.93
CA ALA A 296 9.73 -7.88 -1.91
C ALA A 296 10.61 -6.70 -2.29
N THR A 297 10.10 -5.48 -2.17
CA THR A 297 10.87 -4.26 -2.38
C THR A 297 10.65 -3.33 -1.20
N VAL A 298 11.72 -2.74 -0.69
CA VAL A 298 11.65 -1.82 0.43
C VAL A 298 12.38 -0.53 0.09
N ILE A 299 11.71 0.60 0.26
CA ILE A 299 12.31 1.93 0.22
C ILE A 299 12.28 2.50 1.63
N VAL A 300 13.45 2.84 2.16
CA VAL A 300 13.58 3.50 3.46
C VAL A 300 13.92 4.97 3.23
N SER A 301 13.09 5.86 3.74
CA SER A 301 13.26 7.30 3.72
C SER A 301 13.25 7.88 5.14
N ASP A 302 13.71 9.13 5.28
CA ASP A 302 13.42 9.90 6.49
C ASP A 302 12.09 10.62 6.30
N ASN A 303 11.37 10.88 7.40
CA ASN A 303 10.20 11.76 7.35
C ASN A 303 10.65 13.19 6.99
N GLY A 304 10.38 13.63 5.77
CA GLY A 304 10.76 14.96 5.26
C GLY A 304 9.94 16.12 5.84
N LEU A 305 8.87 15.83 6.59
CA LEU A 305 7.93 16.85 7.10
C LEU A 305 8.26 17.37 8.49
N ASP A 306 9.13 16.70 9.24
CA ASP A 306 9.58 17.22 10.52
C ASP A 306 10.62 18.29 10.23
N GLY A 307 10.10 19.51 10.02
CA GLY A 307 10.86 20.73 9.84
C GLY A 307 11.90 20.86 10.93
N PHE A 308 13.10 20.37 10.63
CA PHE A 308 14.32 21.05 11.02
C PHE A 308 14.24 22.43 10.36
N GLY A 309 13.42 23.31 10.94
CA GLY A 309 13.40 24.70 10.57
C GLY A 309 14.85 25.14 10.64
N VAL A 310 15.36 25.71 9.55
CA VAL A 310 16.69 26.29 9.51
C VAL A 310 16.66 27.53 10.41
N THR A 311 16.62 27.29 11.71
CA THR A 311 16.91 28.26 12.76
C THR A 311 18.30 27.98 13.34
N GLU A 312 18.97 26.92 12.88
CA GLU A 312 20.36 26.63 13.27
C GLU A 312 21.30 27.59 12.54
N ASP A 313 22.22 28.18 13.31
CA ASP A 313 23.03 29.33 12.91
C ASP A 313 24.11 28.98 11.86
N SER A 314 24.32 27.69 11.56
CA SER A 314 25.24 27.22 10.50
C SER A 314 24.86 25.88 9.84
N LEU A 315 25.26 25.72 8.57
CA LEU A 315 25.08 24.48 7.78
C LEU A 315 25.79 23.26 8.40
N ASP A 316 26.89 23.47 9.11
CA ASP A 316 27.66 22.39 9.73
C ASP A 316 27.00 21.85 11.00
N GLU A 317 26.40 22.72 11.82
CA GLU A 317 25.58 22.31 12.96
C GLU A 317 24.38 21.47 12.51
N PHE A 318 23.75 21.89 11.41
CA PHE A 318 22.66 21.13 10.77
C PHE A 318 23.10 19.75 10.31
N ARG A 319 24.22 19.64 9.59
CA ARG A 319 24.77 18.34 9.18
C ARG A 319 25.11 17.46 10.39
N ALA A 320 25.69 18.03 11.44
CA ALA A 320 26.00 17.31 12.67
C ALA A 320 24.74 16.83 13.41
N SER A 321 23.68 17.65 13.43
CA SER A 321 22.38 17.31 13.99
C SER A 321 21.73 16.16 13.21
N ARG A 322 21.73 16.23 11.88
CA ARG A 322 21.22 15.16 11.00
C ARG A 322 21.99 13.85 11.14
N ALA A 323 23.32 13.88 11.19
CA ALA A 323 24.12 12.67 11.39
C ALA A 323 23.77 11.92 12.68
N LYS A 324 23.25 12.61 13.69
CA LYS A 324 22.76 12.01 14.95
C LYS A 324 21.34 11.45 14.83
N MET A 325 20.51 11.97 13.93
CA MET A 325 19.06 11.66 13.88
C MET A 325 18.65 10.80 12.69
N CYS A 326 19.42 10.81 11.61
CA CYS A 326 19.10 10.18 10.34
C CYS A 326 20.07 9.03 10.03
N LEU A 327 19.56 8.07 9.26
CA LEU A 327 20.39 7.05 8.65
C LEU A 327 20.99 7.62 7.36
N THR A 328 22.25 7.29 7.11
CA THR A 328 22.87 7.45 5.80
C THR A 328 22.10 6.64 4.75
N VAL A 329 22.25 6.98 3.47
CA VAL A 329 21.62 6.24 2.37
C VAL A 329 22.11 4.79 2.36
N GLU A 330 23.38 4.55 2.66
CA GLU A 330 23.95 3.21 2.78
C GLU A 330 23.32 2.42 3.93
N GLU A 331 23.15 3.02 5.12
CA GLU A 331 22.45 2.39 6.24
C GLU A 331 20.97 2.11 5.90
N LYS A 332 20.31 2.99 5.14
CA LYS A 332 18.93 2.78 4.66
C LYS A 332 18.82 1.62 3.69
N ARG A 333 19.78 1.51 2.75
CA ARG A 333 19.86 0.40 1.79
C ARG A 333 20.10 -0.92 2.50
N GLN A 334 21.04 -0.95 3.45
CA GLN A 334 21.28 -2.13 4.27
C GLN A 334 20.03 -2.55 5.04
N LEU A 335 19.34 -1.59 5.67
CA LEU A 335 18.08 -1.88 6.35
C LEU A 335 17.01 -2.41 5.38
N ALA A 336 16.89 -1.84 4.18
CA ALA A 336 15.98 -2.32 3.15
C ALA A 336 16.30 -3.78 2.77
N ASP A 337 17.56 -4.11 2.52
CA ASP A 337 18.03 -5.48 2.23
C ASP A 337 17.67 -6.47 3.35
N GLU A 338 17.91 -6.06 4.61
CA GLU A 338 17.55 -6.87 5.77
C GLU A 338 16.05 -7.15 5.84
N LEU A 339 15.22 -6.14 5.55
CA LEU A 339 13.75 -6.26 5.58
C LEU A 339 13.21 -7.06 4.39
N GLU A 340 13.80 -6.93 3.21
CA GLU A 340 13.48 -7.74 2.03
C GLU A 340 13.79 -9.21 2.29
N GLY A 341 15.01 -9.52 2.74
CA GLY A 341 15.41 -10.88 3.11
C GLY A 341 14.51 -11.44 4.21
N TYR A 342 14.16 -10.62 5.20
CA TYR A 342 13.24 -11.00 6.26
C TYR A 342 11.84 -11.33 5.72
N MET A 343 11.24 -10.53 4.85
CA MET A 343 9.92 -10.82 4.27
C MET A 343 9.93 -12.06 3.37
N LEU A 344 11.01 -12.27 2.62
CA LEU A 344 11.19 -13.41 1.72
C LEU A 344 11.62 -14.70 2.44
N GLY A 345 11.82 -14.66 3.76
CA GLY A 345 12.30 -15.81 4.54
C GLY A 345 13.72 -16.25 4.19
N SER A 346 14.47 -15.40 3.48
CA SER A 346 15.89 -15.62 3.23
C SER A 346 16.64 -15.31 4.51
N THR A 347 16.96 -16.34 5.29
CA THR A 347 17.92 -16.20 6.38
C THR A 347 19.24 -15.80 5.75
N THR A 348 19.64 -14.54 5.91
CA THR A 348 21.05 -14.18 5.89
C THR A 348 21.71 -15.09 6.92
N GLN A 349 22.37 -16.16 6.47
CA GLN A 349 23.25 -16.91 7.32
C GLN A 349 24.30 -15.91 7.76
N ASP A 350 24.14 -15.39 8.98
CA ASP A 350 25.13 -14.54 9.62
C ASP A 350 26.44 -15.33 9.56
N GLY A 351 27.35 -14.89 8.68
CA GLY A 351 28.70 -15.43 8.61
C GLY A 351 29.36 -15.17 9.95
N THR A 352 29.40 -16.21 10.78
CA THR A 352 30.14 -16.27 12.05
C THR A 352 31.62 -16.01 11.87
#